data_AF-A0A925UHQ6-F1
#
_entry.id   AF-A0A925UHQ6-F1
#
_cell.length_a   1.000
_cell.length_b   1.000
_cell.length_c   1.000
_cell.angle_alpha   90.00
_cell.angle_beta   90.00
_cell.angle_gamma   90.00
#
_symmetry.space_group_name_H-M   'P 1'
#
loop_
_entity.id
_entity.type
_entity.pdbx_description
1 polymer ?
#
loop_
_entity_poly.entity_id
_entity_poly.type
_entity_poly.pdbx_seq_one_letter_code
_entity_poly.pdbx_strand_id
1 'polypeptide(L)'
;PWRGDRLFHIRIAETAENSVLVRIVGELHDERHNPLAEQLVSHFETAQSWAAAIAEHVDVIEAIASRSPEAARAAMATHLSNSHDRFTANIANAGAAEPAAPSRRKPAPAAPRFSGCATDSLHRDPMR
;
A
#
# COMPACT_ATOMS: atom_id res chain seq x y z
N PRO A 1 -8.33 -3.77 -5.25
CA PRO A 1 -7.21 -4.32 -6.06
C PRO A 1 -6.04 -4.78 -5.20
N TRP A 2 -5.44 -3.87 -4.42
CA TRP A 2 -4.27 -4.13 -3.57
C TRP A 2 -4.38 -5.37 -2.66
N ARG A 3 -5.46 -5.52 -1.87
CA ARG A 3 -5.63 -6.69 -0.99
C ARG A 3 -5.61 -8.02 -1.77
N GLY A 4 -6.14 -8.02 -2.99
CA GLY A 4 -6.16 -9.20 -3.87
C GLY A 4 -4.78 -9.52 -4.44
N ASP A 5 -4.03 -8.49 -4.84
CA ASP A 5 -2.64 -8.58 -5.27
C ASP A 5 -1.75 -9.15 -4.15
N ARG A 6 -1.89 -8.63 -2.93
CA ARG A 6 -1.23 -9.19 -1.74
C ARG A 6 -1.51 -10.67 -1.56
N LEU A 7 -2.80 -11.03 -1.61
CA LEU A 7 -3.25 -12.39 -1.38
C LEU A 7 -2.70 -13.35 -2.45
N PHE A 8 -2.66 -12.91 -3.71
CA PHE A 8 -2.06 -13.67 -4.80
C PHE A 8 -0.59 -14.03 -4.51
N HIS A 9 0.24 -13.04 -4.16
CA HIS A 9 1.65 -13.27 -3.84
C HIS A 9 1.86 -14.19 -2.63
N ILE A 10 1.09 -13.97 -1.55
CA ILE A 10 1.16 -14.80 -0.35
C ILE A 10 0.78 -16.25 -0.65
N ARG A 11 -0.30 -16.48 -1.41
CA ARG A 11 -0.72 -17.85 -1.75
C ARG A 11 0.31 -18.60 -2.57
N ILE A 12 0.99 -17.93 -3.51
CA ILE A 12 2.08 -18.55 -4.26
C ILE A 12 3.26 -18.87 -3.32
N ALA A 13 3.66 -17.93 -2.45
CA ALA A 13 4.75 -18.15 -1.50
C ALA A 13 4.47 -19.30 -0.51
N GLU A 14 3.22 -19.45 -0.06
CA GLU A 14 2.79 -20.55 0.82
C GLU A 14 2.99 -21.93 0.17
N THR A 15 2.92 -22.05 -1.16
CA THR A 15 3.14 -23.33 -1.85
C THR A 15 4.58 -23.84 -1.74
N ALA A 16 5.53 -22.96 -1.41
CA ALA A 16 6.92 -23.35 -1.15
C ALA A 16 7.16 -23.91 0.25
N GLU A 17 6.12 -23.91 1.13
CA GLU A 17 6.20 -24.36 2.52
C GLU A 17 7.37 -23.73 3.31
N ASN A 18 7.74 -22.50 2.93
CA ASN A 18 8.84 -21.75 3.51
C ASN A 18 8.31 -20.50 4.23
N SER A 19 8.22 -20.57 5.55
CA SER A 19 7.69 -19.50 6.39
C SER A 19 8.50 -18.20 6.31
N VAL A 20 9.81 -18.29 6.06
CA VAL A 20 10.67 -17.11 5.86
C VAL A 20 10.30 -16.40 4.56
N LEU A 21 10.07 -17.15 3.49
CA LEU A 21 9.66 -16.59 2.21
C LEU A 21 8.29 -15.89 2.31
N VAL A 22 7.31 -16.55 2.94
CA VAL A 22 5.98 -15.97 3.15
C VAL A 22 6.07 -14.65 3.92
N ARG A 23 6.90 -14.61 4.97
CA ARG A 23 7.12 -13.39 5.77
C ARG A 23 7.75 -12.27 4.93
N ILE A 24 8.84 -12.54 4.22
CA ILE A 24 9.53 -11.54 3.40
C ILE A 24 8.61 -10.98 2.31
N VAL A 25 7.88 -11.84 1.59
CA VAL A 25 6.95 -11.41 0.54
C VAL A 25 5.82 -10.55 1.12
N GLY A 26 5.29 -10.90 2.29
CA GLY A 26 4.29 -10.09 2.98
C GLY A 26 4.81 -8.72 3.39
N GLU A 27 5.98 -8.68 4.05
CA GLU A 27 6.63 -7.44 4.47
C GLU A 27 6.92 -6.51 3.29
N LEU A 28 7.45 -7.04 2.17
CA LEU A 28 7.72 -6.26 0.95
C LEU A 28 6.45 -5.69 0.31
N HIS A 29 5.33 -6.41 0.42
CA HIS A 29 4.05 -5.94 -0.10
C HIS A 29 3.45 -4.82 0.77
N ASP A 30 3.53 -4.99 2.08
CA ASP A 30 3.01 -4.04 3.06
C ASP A 30 3.80 -2.72 3.04
N GLU A 31 5.11 -2.76 2.80
CA GLU A 31 5.97 -1.56 2.73
C GLU A 31 5.55 -0.61 1.60
N ARG A 32 4.96 -1.12 0.52
CA ARG A 32 4.43 -0.28 -0.57
C ARG A 32 3.31 0.66 -0.12
N HIS A 33 2.76 0.46 1.08
CA HIS A 33 1.64 1.25 1.61
C HIS A 33 2.00 1.98 2.91
N ASN A 34 3.30 2.15 3.19
CA ASN A 34 3.77 2.98 4.29
C ASN A 34 3.34 4.45 4.07
N PRO A 35 2.86 5.19 5.09
CA PRO A 35 2.50 6.61 4.99
C PRO A 35 3.56 7.52 4.35
N LEU A 36 4.84 7.18 4.47
CA LEU A 36 5.93 7.91 3.80
C LEU A 36 5.95 7.67 2.27
N ALA A 37 5.42 6.54 1.81
CA ALA A 37 5.36 6.13 0.42
C ALA A 37 4.02 6.44 -0.26
N GLU A 38 2.95 6.73 0.49
CA GLU A 38 1.58 6.92 -0.04
C GLU A 38 1.49 7.93 -1.19
N GLN A 39 2.18 9.08 -1.09
CA GLN A 39 2.16 10.08 -2.16
C GLN A 39 2.90 9.60 -3.41
N LEU A 40 4.01 8.87 -3.26
CA LEU A 40 4.71 8.26 -4.39
C LEU A 40 3.85 7.16 -5.03
N VAL A 41 3.28 6.29 -4.22
CA VAL A 41 2.58 5.07 -4.63
C VAL A 41 1.26 5.38 -5.34
N SER A 42 0.56 6.44 -4.94
CA SER A 42 -0.67 6.88 -5.61
C SER A 42 -0.47 7.22 -7.10
N HIS A 43 0.73 7.65 -7.49
CA HIS A 43 1.07 7.90 -8.89
C HIS A 43 1.34 6.60 -9.69
N PHE A 44 1.61 5.49 -9.00
CA PHE A 44 2.00 4.21 -9.61
C PHE A 44 0.82 3.26 -9.80
N GLU A 45 -0.24 3.46 -9.03
CA GLU A 45 -1.42 2.61 -8.95
C GLU A 45 -2.62 3.19 -9.72
N THR A 46 -2.51 3.25 -11.05
CA THR A 46 -3.59 3.67 -11.95
C THR A 46 -4.48 2.50 -12.32
N ALA A 47 -5.69 2.77 -12.83
CA ALA A 47 -6.58 1.73 -13.35
C ALA A 47 -5.91 0.89 -14.46
N GLN A 48 -5.08 1.53 -15.28
CA GLN A 48 -4.35 0.85 -16.36
C GLN A 48 -3.24 -0.06 -15.81
N SER A 49 -2.46 0.39 -14.82
CA SER A 49 -1.42 -0.44 -14.22
C SER A 49 -2.00 -1.64 -13.47
N TRP A 50 -3.14 -1.47 -12.81
CA TRP A 50 -3.86 -2.59 -12.19
C TRP A 50 -4.41 -3.59 -13.20
N ALA A 51 -5.00 -3.13 -14.31
CA ALA A 51 -5.49 -4.03 -15.35
C ALA A 51 -4.37 -4.87 -15.96
N ALA A 52 -3.20 -4.26 -16.19
CA ALA A 52 -2.01 -4.97 -16.67
C ALA A 52 -1.52 -6.01 -15.65
N ALA A 53 -1.40 -5.65 -14.36
CA ALA A 53 -0.98 -6.58 -13.31
C ALA A 53 -1.95 -7.77 -13.16
N ILE A 54 -3.25 -7.53 -13.25
CA ILE A 54 -4.26 -8.60 -13.18
C ILE A 54 -4.11 -9.56 -14.37
N ALA A 55 -3.89 -9.06 -15.58
CA ALA A 55 -3.66 -9.92 -16.74
C ALA A 55 -2.41 -10.80 -16.55
N GLU A 56 -1.32 -10.21 -16.07
CA GLU A 56 -0.08 -10.95 -15.77
C GLU A 56 -0.28 -12.01 -14.67
N HIS A 57 -1.11 -11.74 -13.66
CA HIS A 57 -1.47 -12.74 -12.65
C HIS A 57 -2.21 -13.93 -13.25
N VAL A 58 -3.12 -13.69 -14.20
CA VAL A 58 -3.83 -14.77 -14.90
C VAL A 58 -2.82 -15.63 -15.65
N ASP A 59 -1.87 -15.04 -16.35
CA ASP A 59 -0.81 -15.78 -17.07
C ASP A 59 0.00 -16.67 -16.11
N VAL A 60 0.36 -16.16 -14.93
CA VAL A 60 1.06 -16.94 -13.89
C VAL A 60 0.20 -18.10 -13.40
N ILE A 61 -1.10 -17.87 -13.14
CA ILE A 61 -2.03 -18.91 -12.68
C ILE A 61 -2.17 -20.00 -13.74
N GLU A 62 -2.34 -19.62 -15.00
CA GLU A 62 -2.43 -20.57 -16.12
C GLU A 62 -1.14 -21.39 -16.27
N ALA A 63 0.03 -20.75 -16.15
CA ALA A 63 1.31 -21.44 -16.18
C ALA A 63 1.46 -22.45 -15.02
N ILE A 64 1.05 -22.08 -13.80
CA ILE A 64 1.02 -23.00 -12.66
C ILE A 64 0.03 -24.15 -12.89
N ALA A 65 -1.16 -23.85 -13.40
CA ALA A 65 -2.21 -24.85 -13.68
C ALA A 65 -1.76 -25.86 -14.74
N SER A 66 -0.91 -25.45 -15.69
CA SER A 66 -0.29 -26.32 -16.68
C SER A 66 0.73 -27.32 -16.10
N ARG A 67 1.08 -27.18 -14.81
CA ARG A 67 2.08 -28.00 -14.10
C ARG A 67 3.47 -27.97 -14.74
N SER A 68 3.84 -26.86 -15.38
CA SER A 68 5.22 -26.62 -15.85
C SER A 68 5.95 -25.66 -14.90
N PRO A 69 6.92 -26.14 -14.11
CA PRO A 69 7.74 -25.28 -13.25
C PRO A 69 8.50 -24.20 -14.03
N GLU A 70 8.94 -24.51 -15.24
CA GLU A 70 9.66 -23.59 -16.12
C GLU A 70 8.76 -22.47 -16.60
N ALA A 71 7.54 -22.80 -17.07
CA ALA A 71 6.57 -21.81 -17.51
C ALA A 71 6.14 -20.90 -16.36
N ALA A 72 5.86 -21.47 -15.18
CA ALA A 72 5.49 -20.70 -13.99
C ALA A 72 6.61 -19.74 -13.56
N ARG A 73 7.87 -20.20 -13.58
CA ARG A 73 9.04 -19.35 -13.28
C ARG A 73 9.19 -18.23 -14.30
N ALA A 74 9.04 -18.52 -15.59
CA ALA A 74 9.13 -17.53 -16.65
C ALA A 74 8.03 -16.47 -16.53
N ALA A 75 6.78 -16.89 -16.30
CA ALA A 75 5.65 -15.98 -16.12
C ALA A 75 5.83 -15.06 -14.90
N MET A 76 6.25 -15.61 -13.76
CA MET A 76 6.52 -14.80 -12.55
C MET A 76 7.68 -13.83 -12.77
N ALA A 77 8.75 -14.24 -13.45
CA ALA A 77 9.88 -13.36 -13.76
C ALA A 77 9.44 -12.18 -14.66
N THR A 78 8.65 -12.45 -15.71
CA THR A 78 8.08 -11.42 -16.57
C THR A 78 7.20 -10.46 -15.77
N HIS A 79 6.29 -10.98 -14.93
CA HIS A 79 5.43 -10.17 -14.08
C HIS A 79 6.24 -9.23 -13.15
N LEU A 80 7.27 -9.75 -12.48
CA LEU A 80 8.12 -8.95 -11.60
C LEU A 80 8.92 -7.88 -12.37
N SER A 81 9.41 -8.21 -13.57
CA SER A 81 10.08 -7.24 -14.45
C SER A 81 9.13 -6.12 -14.86
N ASN A 82 7.93 -6.46 -15.34
CA ASN A 82 6.95 -5.47 -15.74
C ASN A 82 6.49 -4.60 -14.55
N SER A 83 6.33 -5.22 -13.37
CA SER A 83 6.03 -4.47 -12.15
C SER A 83 7.16 -3.53 -11.76
N HIS A 84 8.42 -3.92 -11.96
CA HIS A 84 9.57 -3.06 -11.72
C HIS A 84 9.60 -1.89 -12.71
N ASP A 85 9.42 -2.15 -14.00
CA ASP A 85 9.43 -1.12 -15.04
C ASP A 85 8.30 -0.11 -14.84
N ARG A 86 7.09 -0.57 -14.53
CA ARG A 86 5.96 0.32 -14.18
C ARG A 86 6.28 1.17 -12.95
N PHE A 87 6.95 0.59 -11.96
CA PHE A 87 7.32 1.31 -10.75
C PHE A 87 8.38 2.39 -11.05
N THR A 88 9.46 2.04 -11.75
CA THR A 88 10.60 2.94 -12.00
C THR A 88 10.34 3.99 -13.07
N ALA A 89 9.64 3.66 -14.16
CA ALA A 89 9.26 4.62 -15.19
C ALA A 89 8.42 5.76 -14.57
N ASN A 90 7.53 5.40 -13.63
CA ASN A 90 6.72 6.39 -12.97
C ASN A 90 7.50 7.22 -11.93
N ILE A 91 8.55 6.68 -11.29
CA ILE A 91 9.49 7.49 -10.47
C ILE A 91 10.18 8.55 -11.33
N ALA A 92 10.69 8.16 -12.50
CA ALA A 92 11.34 9.10 -13.42
C ALA A 92 10.39 10.23 -13.86
N ASN A 93 9.12 9.89 -14.12
CA ASN A 93 8.08 10.87 -14.47
C ASN A 93 7.70 11.78 -13.28
N ALA A 94 7.71 11.28 -12.04
CA ALA A 94 7.46 12.09 -10.84
C ALA A 94 8.58 13.11 -10.58
N GLY A 95 9.84 12.76 -10.87
CA GLY A 95 10.97 13.68 -10.76
C GLY A 95 11.01 14.77 -11.85
N ALA A 96 10.30 14.56 -12.96
CA ALA A 96 10.18 15.52 -14.06
C ALA A 96 8.99 16.50 -13.88
N ALA A 97 8.09 16.24 -12.93
CA ALA A 97 7.01 17.17 -12.59
C ALA A 97 7.58 18.30 -11.71
N GLU A 98 7.48 19.54 -12.17
CA GLU A 98 7.84 20.74 -11.41
C GLU A 98 7.09 20.77 -10.06
N PRO A 99 7.73 21.16 -8.94
CA PRO A 99 7.12 21.09 -7.63
C PRO A 99 5.81 21.89 -7.60
N ALA A 100 4.70 21.19 -7.41
CA ALA A 100 3.40 21.81 -7.26
C ALA A 100 3.44 22.80 -6.08
N ALA A 101 3.12 24.06 -6.35
CA ALA A 101 3.11 25.13 -5.38
C ALA A 101 2.29 24.74 -4.13
N PRO A 102 2.73 25.11 -2.92
CA PRO A 102 2.06 24.70 -1.69
C PRO A 102 0.60 25.14 -1.70
N SER A 103 -0.31 24.17 -1.70
CA SER A 103 -1.74 24.40 -1.54
C SER A 103 -1.97 25.09 -0.19
N ARG A 104 -2.33 26.37 -0.24
CA ARG A 104 -2.75 27.13 0.94
C ARG A 104 -4.00 26.47 1.52
N ARG A 105 -3.83 25.68 2.58
CA ARG A 105 -4.96 25.24 3.41
C ARG A 105 -5.67 26.51 3.91
N LYS A 106 -6.97 26.64 3.61
CA LYS A 106 -7.79 27.68 4.23
C LYS A 106 -7.75 27.49 5.74
N PRO A 107 -7.50 28.54 6.55
CA PRO A 107 -7.54 28.42 7.99
C PRO A 107 -8.95 28.00 8.41
N ALA A 108 -9.01 27.02 9.33
CA ALA A 108 -10.26 26.56 9.92
C ALA A 108 -10.97 27.74 10.62
N PRO A 109 -12.31 27.83 10.57
CA PRO A 109 -13.03 28.87 11.30
C PRO A 109 -12.81 28.72 12.80
N ALA A 110 -12.56 29.84 13.48
CA ALA A 110 -12.31 29.88 14.91
C ALA A 110 -13.47 29.27 15.70
N ALA A 111 -13.14 28.34 16.60
CA ALA A 111 -14.12 27.75 17.52
C ALA A 111 -14.67 28.82 18.49
N PRO A 112 -15.96 28.74 18.88
CA PRO A 112 -16.53 29.67 19.84
C PRO A 112 -15.93 29.47 21.23
N ARG A 113 -15.59 30.59 21.89
CA ARG A 113 -15.06 30.60 23.26
C ARG A 113 -16.18 30.25 24.23
N PHE A 114 -16.12 29.08 24.86
CA PHE A 114 -17.00 28.74 25.97
C PHE A 114 -16.62 29.59 27.19
N SER A 115 -17.56 30.41 27.67
CA SER A 115 -17.47 31.09 28.96
C SER A 115 -17.87 30.10 30.06
N GLY A 116 -16.88 29.54 30.76
CA GLY A 116 -17.09 28.62 31.88
C GLY A 116 -16.89 29.33 33.21
N CYS A 117 -17.99 29.59 33.91
CA CYS A 117 -18.05 30.07 35.27
C CYS A 117 -17.89 28.91 36.27
N ALA A 118 -17.23 29.22 37.40
CA ALA A 118 -17.25 28.56 38.70
C ALA A 118 -16.64 27.15 38.84
N THR A 119 -15.47 27.11 39.50
CA THR A 119 -15.14 26.06 40.45
C THR A 119 -14.96 26.71 41.81
N ASP A 120 -15.78 26.38 42.79
CA ASP A 120 -15.33 26.47 44.18
C ASP A 120 -15.88 25.32 45.03
N SER A 121 -14.90 24.56 45.53
CA SER A 121 -14.84 23.83 46.79
C SER A 121 -16.00 22.92 47.22
N LEU A 122 -15.77 21.60 47.06
CA LEU A 122 -16.30 20.61 48.02
C LEU A 122 -15.27 20.41 49.14
N HIS A 123 -15.66 20.89 50.32
CA HIS A 123 -14.94 20.78 51.59
C HIS A 123 -15.67 19.76 52.48
N ARG A 124 -14.99 18.64 52.82
CA ARG A 124 -15.14 17.76 54.01
C ARG A 124 -16.54 17.17 54.32
N ASP A 125 -16.73 16.04 54.99
CA ASP A 125 -15.97 15.36 56.06
C ASP A 125 -16.48 13.87 56.20
N PRO A 126 -16.11 13.05 57.22
CA PRO A 126 -15.88 11.61 57.08
C PRO A 126 -16.84 10.76 57.95
N MET A 127 -16.49 9.48 58.13
CA MET A 127 -16.96 8.51 59.16
C MET A 127 -18.27 7.76 58.85
N ARG A 128 -18.16 6.52 58.35
CA ARG A 128 -18.43 5.28 59.11
C ARG A 128 -18.12 4.03 58.30
#